data_AF-A0A0C9X324-F1
#
_entry.id   AF-A0A0C9X324-F1
#
_cell.length_a   1.000
_cell.length_b   1.000
_cell.length_c   1.000
_cell.angle_alpha   90.00
_cell.angle_beta   90.00
_cell.angle_gamma   90.00
#
_symmetry.space_group_name_H-M   'P 1'
#
loop_
_entity.id
_entity.type
_entity.pdbx_description
1 polymer ?
#
loop_
_entity_poly.entity_id
_entity_poly.type
_entity_poly.pdbx_seq_one_letter_code
_entity_poly.pdbx_strand_id
1 'polypeptide(L)' 'NYTGAGNRTTSDAVIPIKPNSSIRFTGRTDVLAELKGHFTAKSNDELRRRKFFLLYGMGGIGKTQICLRFVEDMD' A
#
# COMPACT_ATOMS: atom_id res chain seq x y z
N ASN A 1 29.26 -9.11 -17.82
CA ASN A 1 30.41 -8.70 -17.00
C ASN A 1 30.32 -7.22 -16.67
N TYR A 2 29.80 -6.87 -15.48
CA TYR A 2 30.28 -5.73 -14.69
C TYR A 2 30.02 -6.06 -13.23
N THR A 3 31.09 -6.42 -12.54
CA THR A 3 31.20 -6.63 -11.10
C THR A 3 31.25 -5.28 -10.39
N GLY A 4 30.53 -5.14 -9.28
CA GLY A 4 30.66 -3.98 -8.40
C GLY A 4 30.17 -4.32 -7.01
N ALA A 5 30.96 -5.08 -6.26
CA ALA A 5 30.77 -5.28 -4.84
C ALA A 5 31.06 -3.96 -4.10
N GLY A 6 30.11 -3.52 -3.27
CA GLY A 6 30.30 -2.42 -2.34
C GLY A 6 29.62 -2.76 -1.02
N ASN A 7 30.33 -3.43 -0.13
CA ASN A 7 29.95 -3.53 1.27
C ASN A 7 29.92 -2.13 1.88
N ARG A 8 28.76 -1.72 2.39
CA ARG A 8 28.65 -0.71 3.44
C ARG A 8 27.60 -1.16 4.45
N THR A 9 28.08 -1.67 5.57
CA THR A 9 27.38 -1.66 6.84
C THR A 9 27.32 -0.20 7.30
N THR A 10 26.17 0.45 7.10
CA THR A 10 25.77 1.61 7.91
C THR A 10 24.37 1.33 8.44
N SER A 11 24.28 1.24 9.77
CA SER A 11 23.03 1.24 10.52
C SER A 11 22.43 2.64 10.51
N ASP A 12 22.15 3.18 9.33
CA ASP A 12 21.40 4.42 9.16
C ASP A 12 19.92 4.06 9.17
N ALA A 13 19.15 4.69 10.04
CA ALA A 13 17.69 4.58 10.01
C ALA A 13 17.16 5.22 8.72
N VAL A 14 17.21 4.46 7.62
CA VAL A 14 16.61 4.82 6.34
C VAL A 14 15.12 4.91 6.59
N ILE A 15 14.58 6.13 6.60
CA ILE A 15 13.13 6.33 6.58
C ILE A 15 12.65 5.70 5.26
N PRO A 16 11.81 4.66 5.29
CA PRO A 16 11.32 4.06 4.06
C PRO A 16 10.48 5.10 3.33
N ILE A 17 10.94 5.56 2.16
CA ILE A 17 10.16 6.46 1.31
C ILE A 17 9.00 5.64 0.75
N LYS A 18 7.76 5.93 1.18
CA LYS A 18 6.56 5.37 0.53
C LYS A 18 6.46 5.98 -0.87
N PRO A 19 6.49 5.19 -1.95
CA PRO A 19 6.21 5.73 -3.28
C PRO A 19 4.75 6.14 -3.39
N ASN A 20 4.46 7.12 -4.24
CA ASN A 20 3.09 7.42 -4.61
C ASN A 20 2.54 6.38 -5.60
N SER A 21 1.22 6.31 -5.72
CA SER A 21 0.58 5.62 -6.82
C SER A 21 0.96 6.28 -8.14
N SER A 22 1.07 5.46 -9.17
CA SER A 22 1.36 5.92 -10.52
C SER A 22 0.20 6.73 -11.05
N ILE A 23 0.47 7.88 -11.68
CA ILE A 23 -0.54 8.67 -12.40
C ILE A 23 -1.24 7.88 -13.54
N ARG A 24 -0.62 6.80 -14.00
CA ARG A 24 -1.18 5.89 -15.02
C ARG A 24 -2.05 4.79 -14.42
N PHE A 25 -2.04 4.63 -13.09
CA PHE A 25 -2.91 3.69 -12.41
C PHE A 25 -4.32 4.28 -12.33
N THR A 26 -5.27 3.66 -13.03
CA THR A 26 -6.66 4.11 -13.14
C THR A 26 -7.63 2.95 -12.91
N GLY A 27 -8.89 3.26 -12.63
CA GLY A 27 -9.92 2.25 -12.35
C GLY A 27 -9.81 1.65 -10.95
N ARG A 28 -10.33 0.42 -10.77
CA ARG A 28 -10.39 -0.31 -9.49
C ARG A 28 -11.10 0.46 -8.36
N THR A 29 -12.04 1.32 -8.74
CA THR A 29 -12.84 2.13 -7.83
C THR A 29 -13.74 1.29 -6.94
N ASP A 30 -14.18 0.12 -7.43
CA ASP A 30 -14.91 -0.91 -6.70
C ASP A 30 -14.08 -1.44 -5.51
N VAL A 31 -12.83 -1.86 -5.78
CA VAL A 31 -11.92 -2.38 -4.75
C VAL A 31 -11.54 -1.29 -3.75
N LEU A 32 -11.30 -0.06 -4.24
CA LEU A 32 -11.01 1.09 -3.37
C LEU A 32 -12.20 1.43 -2.45
N ALA A 33 -13.44 1.34 -2.97
CA ALA A 33 -14.64 1.56 -2.16
C ALA A 33 -14.80 0.48 -1.08
N GLU A 34 -14.52 -0.78 -1.40
CA GLU A 34 -14.54 -1.89 -0.43
C GLU A 34 -13.50 -1.68 0.68
N LEU A 35 -12.26 -1.30 0.31
CA LEU A 35 -11.21 -0.96 1.26
C LEU A 35 -11.64 0.20 2.19
N LYS A 36 -12.18 1.29 1.63
CA LYS A 36 -12.67 2.43 2.41
C LYS A 36 -13.78 2.00 3.37
N GLY A 37 -14.77 1.24 2.91
CA GLY A 37 -15.84 0.73 3.76
C GLY A 37 -15.32 -0.11 4.92
N HIS A 38 -14.37 -1.01 4.66
CA HIS A 38 -13.78 -1.89 5.67
C HIS A 38 -13.02 -1.10 6.77
N PHE A 39 -12.15 -0.18 6.35
CA PHE A 39 -11.27 0.54 7.29
C PHE A 39 -11.91 1.77 7.94
N THR A 40 -12.95 2.36 7.37
CA THR A 40 -13.59 3.59 7.91
C THR A 40 -14.84 3.34 8.77
N ALA A 41 -15.31 2.10 8.91
CA ALA A 41 -16.49 1.80 9.74
C ALA A 41 -16.31 2.23 11.21
N LYS A 42 -17.24 3.07 11.68
CA LYS A 42 -17.16 3.88 12.92
C LYS A 42 -17.94 3.29 14.11
N SER A 43 -18.12 1.98 14.21
CA SER A 43 -18.68 1.45 15.46
C SER A 43 -17.61 1.59 16.55
N ASN A 44 -17.99 2.04 17.75
CA ASN A 44 -17.04 2.30 18.85
C ASN A 44 -16.24 1.06 19.24
N ASP A 45 -16.80 -0.14 19.06
CA ASP A 45 -16.09 -1.41 19.24
C ASP A 45 -15.09 -1.72 18.12
N GLU A 46 -15.37 -1.31 16.88
CA GLU A 46 -14.49 -1.56 15.74
C GLU A 46 -13.26 -0.66 15.71
N LEU A 47 -13.31 0.51 16.34
CA LEU A 47 -12.13 1.40 16.46
C LEU A 47 -11.01 0.79 17.31
N ARG A 48 -11.33 -0.22 18.14
CA ARG A 48 -10.38 -0.87 19.04
C ARG A 48 -9.78 -2.17 18.49
N ARG A 49 -10.28 -2.69 17.36
CA ARG A 49 -9.84 -3.97 16.79
C ARG A 49 -8.95 -3.74 15.57
N ARG A 50 -7.82 -4.46 15.52
CA ARG A 50 -6.97 -4.50 14.32
C ARG A 50 -7.75 -5.10 13.14
N LYS A 51 -7.83 -4.36 12.04
CA LYS A 51 -8.49 -4.76 10.79
C LYS A 51 -7.47 -5.32 9.79
N PHE A 52 -7.89 -6.29 8.98
CA PHE A 52 -7.07 -6.93 7.95
C PHE A 52 -7.88 -7.09 6.67
N PHE A 53 -7.26 -6.82 5.52
CA PHE A 53 -7.88 -6.96 4.21
C PHE A 53 -6.95 -7.76 3.28
N LEU A 54 -7.47 -8.82 2.66
CA LEU A 54 -6.70 -9.65 1.71
C LEU A 54 -6.95 -9.19 0.28
N LEU A 55 -5.96 -8.54 -0.31
CA LEU A 55 -5.96 -8.19 -1.73
C LEU A 55 -5.17 -9.23 -2.54
N TYR A 56 -5.86 -9.98 -3.40
CA TYR A 56 -5.27 -11.07 -4.21
C TYR A 56 -5.56 -10.90 -5.70
N GLY A 57 -4.82 -11.64 -6.54
CA GLY A 57 -4.93 -11.58 -8.00
C GLY A 57 -3.60 -11.84 -8.71
N MET A 58 -3.65 -11.94 -10.04
CA MET A 58 -2.49 -12.22 -10.90
C MET A 58 -1.33 -11.21 -10.68
N GLY A 59 -0.10 -11.62 -11.01
CA GLY A 59 1.05 -10.71 -11.07
C GLY A 59 0.79 -9.53 -12.01
N GLY A 60 1.31 -8.35 -11.68
CA GLY A 60 1.19 -7.15 -12.54
C GLY A 60 -0.19 -6.46 -12.57
N ILE A 61 -1.24 -7.04 -11.98
CA ILE A 61 -2.61 -6.47 -12.02
C ILE A 61 -2.79 -5.15 -11.23
N GLY A 62 -1.74 -4.67 -10.56
CA GLY A 62 -1.75 -3.40 -9.84
C GLY A 62 -2.11 -3.47 -8.35
N LYS A 63 -2.04 -4.62 -7.69
CA LYS A 63 -2.35 -4.75 -6.24
C LYS A 63 -1.60 -3.74 -5.36
N THR A 64 -0.29 -3.59 -5.58
CA THR A 64 0.52 -2.59 -4.88
C THR A 64 0.02 -1.17 -5.16
N GLN A 65 -0.36 -0.88 -6.40
CA GLN A 65 -0.87 0.44 -6.79
C GLN A 65 -2.23 0.75 -6.13
N ILE A 66 -3.11 -0.26 -5.98
CA ILE A 66 -4.35 -0.14 -5.20
C ILE A 66 -4.04 0.27 -3.76
N CYS A 67 -3.09 -0.39 -3.10
CA CYS A 67 -2.73 -0.06 -1.72
C CYS A 67 -2.15 1.35 -1.59
N LEU A 68 -1.27 1.76 -2.51
CA LEU A 68 -0.69 3.11 -2.49
C LEU A 68 -1.76 4.17 -2.69
N ARG A 69 -2.67 3.95 -3.66
CA ARG A 69 -3.77 4.86 -3.96
C ARG A 69 -4.78 4.94 -2.81
N PHE A 70 -5.07 3.82 -2.16
CA PHE A 70 -5.95 3.80 -0.99
C PHE A 70 -5.42 4.70 0.13
N VAL A 71 -4.12 4.63 0.45
CA VAL A 71 -3.51 5.50 1.48
C VAL A 71 -3.59 6.97 1.06
N GLU A 72 -3.27 7.29 -0.19
CA GLU A 72 -3.37 8.67 -0.72
C GLU A 72 -4.80 9.23 -0.68
N ASP A 73 -5.80 8.38 -0.90
CA ASP A 73 -7.21 8.75 -0.85
C ASP A 73 -7.75 8.88 0.60
N MET A 74 -6.99 8.41 1.59
CA MET A 74 -7.36 8.44 3.03
C MET A 74 -6.65 9.55 3.81
N ASP A 75 -5.54 10.08 3.28
CA ASP A 75 -4.84 11.28 3.77
C ASP A 75 -5.68 12.54 3.50
#